data_AF-A0A328WP06-F1
#
_entry.id   AF-A0A328WP06-F1
#
_cell.length_a   1.000
_cell.length_b   1.000
_cell.length_c   1.000
_cell.angle_alpha   90.00
_cell.angle_beta   90.00
_cell.angle_gamma   90.00
#
_symmetry.space_group_name_H-M   'P 1'
#
loop_
_entity.id
_entity.type
_entity.pdbx_description
1 polymer ?
#
loop_
_entity_poly.entity_id
_entity_poly.type
_entity_poly.pdbx_seq_one_letter_code
_entity_poly.pdbx_strand_id
1 'polypeptide(L)'
;MKQLFVLLLFTHFSMNAQIQSVTYQYGNQNLNGFSSKPKKANADKSGILILPAWMGIDDHSKEVAQQLSDLGHYAFIADIYGEGNYPKNSTEAGKQAGFYKNNVADYHRRIQLALDQLLKSGANKDKIVVIGYCFGGTGALEVARAGLNVKGVVSFHGGLGKAEERIISEIKPKVLVLHGADDPFVSEKEIFAFQKEMKDSKADWQMIYYSGAVHSFTNKKAGNDNSKGAAYNELADKRSFVHFLSFLKEIL
;
A
#
# COMPACT_ATOMS: atom_id res chain seq x y z
N MET A 1 -25.18 49.91 -24.45
CA MET A 1 -24.68 49.13 -23.30
C MET A 1 -24.35 47.72 -23.78
N LYS A 2 -23.07 47.41 -24.03
CA LYS A 2 -22.61 46.05 -24.33
C LYS A 2 -21.86 45.55 -23.11
N GLN A 3 -22.44 44.61 -22.37
CA GLN A 3 -21.73 43.94 -21.27
C GLN A 3 -20.84 42.85 -21.87
N LEU A 4 -19.53 43.00 -21.63
CA LEU A 4 -18.50 42.04 -22.02
C LEU A 4 -18.40 41.01 -20.88
N PHE A 5 -18.90 39.80 -21.10
CA PHE A 5 -18.69 38.68 -20.19
C PHE A 5 -17.31 38.07 -20.46
N VAL A 6 -16.35 38.32 -19.58
CA VAL A 6 -15.05 37.64 -19.58
C VAL A 6 -15.23 36.32 -18.84
N LEU A 7 -15.28 35.22 -19.58
CA LEU A 7 -15.27 33.88 -19.02
C LEU A 7 -13.83 33.53 -18.62
N LEU A 8 -13.50 33.65 -17.33
CA LEU A 8 -12.25 33.12 -16.77
C LEU A 8 -12.33 31.58 -16.73
N LEU A 9 -11.70 30.93 -17.70
CA LEU A 9 -11.40 29.50 -17.64
C LEU A 9 -10.29 29.27 -16.60
N PHE A 10 -10.66 28.76 -15.43
CA PHE A 10 -9.70 28.14 -14.52
C PHE A 10 -9.34 26.75 -15.05
N THR A 11 -8.22 26.65 -15.77
CA THR A 11 -7.59 25.37 -16.06
C THR A 11 -6.80 24.90 -14.83
N HIS A 12 -7.37 23.99 -14.05
CA HIS A 12 -6.59 23.22 -13.07
C HIS A 12 -5.79 22.13 -13.80
N PHE A 13 -4.68 22.53 -14.40
CA PHE A 13 -3.66 21.59 -14.87
C PHE A 13 -2.67 21.33 -13.73
N SER A 14 -3.00 20.41 -12.82
CA SER A 14 -1.95 19.74 -12.05
C SER A 14 -1.48 18.54 -12.87
N MET A 15 -0.59 18.80 -13.83
CA MET A 15 0.18 17.73 -14.45
C MET A 15 1.08 17.13 -13.36
N ASN A 16 0.72 15.92 -12.89
CA ASN A 16 1.62 15.05 -12.12
C ASN A 16 2.75 14.56 -13.05
N ALA A 17 3.63 15.47 -13.48
CA ALA A 17 4.67 15.23 -14.48
C ALA A 17 5.70 14.14 -14.09
N GLN A 18 5.57 13.57 -12.89
CA GLN A 18 6.49 12.60 -12.32
C GLN A 18 5.98 11.17 -12.29
N ILE A 19 4.66 10.95 -12.38
CA ILE A 19 4.07 9.61 -12.36
C ILE A 19 3.90 9.12 -13.80
N GLN A 20 4.59 8.04 -14.14
CA GLN A 20 4.60 7.44 -15.48
C GLN A 20 3.93 6.07 -15.45
N SER A 21 3.00 5.82 -16.38
CA SER A 21 2.43 4.49 -16.56
C SER A 21 3.50 3.50 -17.03
N VAL A 22 3.49 2.30 -16.48
CA VAL A 22 4.40 1.21 -16.85
C VAL A 22 3.58 -0.06 -17.06
N THR A 23 3.56 -0.53 -18.30
CA THR A 23 2.96 -1.82 -18.65
C THR A 23 3.99 -2.94 -18.47
N TYR A 24 3.59 -4.01 -17.79
CA TYR A 24 4.36 -5.24 -17.59
C TYR A 24 3.43 -6.46 -17.68
N GLN A 25 3.96 -7.68 -17.67
CA GLN A 25 3.18 -8.88 -18.00
C GLN A 25 3.20 -9.94 -16.90
N TYR A 26 2.07 -10.62 -16.75
CA TYR A 26 1.96 -11.92 -16.10
C TYR A 26 1.37 -12.93 -17.08
N GLY A 27 2.21 -13.81 -17.64
CA GLY A 27 1.81 -14.65 -18.76
C GLY A 27 1.34 -13.77 -19.93
N ASN A 28 0.11 -14.00 -20.40
CA ASN A 28 -0.50 -13.22 -21.49
C ASN A 28 -1.28 -11.99 -21.01
N GLN A 29 -1.36 -11.76 -19.70
CA GLN A 29 -2.12 -10.63 -19.15
C GLN A 29 -1.20 -9.41 -18.94
N ASN A 30 -1.63 -8.26 -19.45
CA ASN A 30 -1.02 -6.98 -19.13
C ASN A 30 -1.38 -6.52 -17.72
N LEU A 31 -0.39 -5.97 -17.03
CA LEU A 31 -0.48 -5.26 -15.77
C LEU A 31 -0.05 -3.82 -16.02
N ASN A 32 -0.76 -2.84 -15.46
CA ASN A 32 -0.54 -1.42 -15.71
C ASN A 32 -0.30 -0.69 -14.39
N GLY A 33 0.96 -0.67 -13.96
CA GLY A 33 1.41 0.04 -12.76
C GLY A 33 1.82 1.47 -13.07
N PHE A 34 2.25 2.19 -12.04
CA PHE A 34 2.78 3.54 -12.20
C PHE A 34 4.11 3.69 -11.46
N SER A 35 5.11 4.23 -12.15
CA SER A 35 6.43 4.54 -11.60
C SER A 35 6.53 6.03 -11.29
N SER A 36 7.18 6.36 -10.17
CA SER A 36 7.54 7.72 -9.81
C SER A 36 9.00 7.74 -9.41
N LYS A 37 9.83 8.43 -10.19
CA LYS A 37 11.25 8.64 -9.87
C LYS A 37 11.39 9.81 -8.93
N PRO A 38 12.35 9.81 -7.99
CA PRO A 38 12.54 10.92 -7.04
C PRO A 38 12.90 12.23 -7.74
N LYS A 39 12.43 13.38 -7.22
CA LYS A 39 12.86 14.71 -7.74
C LYS A 39 14.35 14.94 -7.55
N LYS A 40 14.86 14.49 -6.40
CA LYS A 40 16.27 14.41 -6.07
C LYS A 40 16.50 13.08 -5.36
N ALA A 41 17.13 12.13 -6.05
CA ALA A 41 17.39 10.82 -5.46
C ALA A 41 18.24 10.95 -4.19
N ASN A 42 17.89 10.19 -3.15
CA ASN A 42 18.79 9.98 -2.03
C ASN A 42 20.00 9.13 -2.44
N ALA A 43 21.07 9.16 -1.63
CA ALA A 43 22.32 8.47 -1.93
C ALA A 43 22.12 6.95 -2.09
N ASP A 44 21.22 6.38 -1.28
CA ASP A 44 20.94 4.94 -1.23
C ASP A 44 20.06 4.45 -2.39
N LYS A 45 19.45 5.35 -3.17
CA LYS A 45 18.47 5.06 -4.21
C LYS A 45 17.36 4.13 -3.72
N SER A 46 16.88 4.35 -2.50
CA SER A 46 15.86 3.49 -1.90
C SER A 46 14.56 3.47 -2.70
N GLY A 47 13.90 2.31 -2.73
CA GLY A 47 12.65 2.10 -3.45
C GLY A 47 11.50 1.68 -2.53
N ILE A 48 10.31 2.22 -2.80
CA ILE A 48 9.09 1.90 -2.08
C ILE A 48 8.06 1.33 -3.07
N LEU A 49 7.64 0.09 -2.85
CA LEU A 49 6.51 -0.48 -3.57
C LEU A 49 5.22 -0.15 -2.82
N ILE A 50 4.20 0.31 -3.55
CA ILE A 50 2.89 0.65 -3.01
C ILE A 50 1.89 -0.39 -3.52
N LEU A 51 1.29 -1.13 -2.60
CA LEU A 51 0.18 -2.04 -2.86
C LEU A 51 -1.14 -1.29 -2.63
N PRO A 52 -1.96 -1.06 -3.67
CA PRO A 52 -3.20 -0.32 -3.54
C PRO A 52 -4.25 -1.04 -2.66
N ALA A 53 -5.28 -0.30 -2.29
CA ALA A 53 -6.46 -0.87 -1.65
C ALA A 53 -7.27 -1.75 -2.62
N TRP A 54 -8.35 -2.34 -2.12
CA TRP A 54 -9.16 -3.33 -2.83
C TRP A 54 -9.80 -2.87 -4.15
N MET A 55 -9.89 -1.57 -4.43
CA MET A 55 -10.38 -1.03 -5.71
C MET A 55 -9.29 -0.98 -6.80
N GLY A 56 -8.04 -1.31 -6.47
CA GLY A 56 -6.89 -1.16 -7.35
C GLY A 56 -6.30 0.25 -7.25
N ILE A 57 -5.58 0.66 -8.30
CA ILE A 57 -4.87 1.94 -8.32
C ILE A 57 -5.86 3.10 -8.33
N ASP A 58 -5.76 3.97 -7.33
CA ASP A 58 -6.61 5.14 -7.14
C ASP A 58 -5.78 6.42 -6.93
N ASP A 59 -6.48 7.55 -6.72
CA ASP A 59 -5.82 8.84 -6.49
C ASP A 59 -4.96 8.83 -5.22
N HIS A 60 -5.37 8.11 -4.16
CA HIS A 60 -4.62 8.04 -2.91
C HIS A 60 -3.25 7.38 -3.13
N SER A 61 -3.21 6.25 -3.84
CA SER A 61 -1.93 5.59 -4.16
C SER A 61 -1.00 6.47 -5.01
N LYS A 62 -1.56 7.29 -5.91
CA LYS A 62 -0.81 8.26 -6.71
C LYS A 62 -0.28 9.43 -5.88
N GLU A 63 -1.10 9.96 -4.97
CA GLU A 63 -0.68 10.99 -4.02
C GLU A 63 0.49 10.51 -3.15
N VAL A 64 0.41 9.28 -2.62
CA VAL A 64 1.48 8.66 -1.83
C VAL A 64 2.75 8.47 -2.66
N ALA A 65 2.63 8.02 -3.92
CA ALA A 65 3.78 7.88 -4.82
C ALA A 65 4.46 9.24 -5.12
N GLN A 66 3.68 10.32 -5.23
CA GLN A 66 4.21 11.66 -5.40
C GLN A 66 4.93 12.13 -4.13
N GLN A 67 4.34 11.95 -2.95
CA GLN A 67 4.96 12.30 -1.68
C GLN A 67 6.30 11.58 -1.46
N LEU A 68 6.36 10.27 -1.76
CA LEU A 68 7.58 9.49 -1.64
C LEU A 68 8.68 9.94 -2.61
N SER A 69 8.29 10.35 -3.81
CA SER A 69 9.20 10.93 -4.78
C SER A 69 9.75 12.29 -4.36
N ASP A 70 8.91 13.12 -3.73
CA ASP A 70 9.31 14.41 -3.14
C ASP A 70 10.29 14.21 -1.97
N LEU A 71 10.14 13.10 -1.24
CA LEU A 71 11.04 12.67 -0.17
C LEU A 71 12.32 11.98 -0.66
N GLY A 72 12.50 11.82 -1.98
CA GLY A 72 13.73 11.30 -2.58
C GLY A 72 13.77 9.79 -2.79
N HIS A 73 12.64 9.10 -2.67
CA HIS A 73 12.52 7.66 -2.93
C HIS A 73 12.05 7.38 -4.37
N TYR A 74 12.49 6.25 -4.93
CA TYR A 74 11.80 5.64 -6.06
C TYR A 74 10.50 5.04 -5.55
N ALA A 75 9.38 5.25 -6.25
CA ALA A 75 8.11 4.64 -5.90
C ALA A 75 7.51 3.90 -7.10
N PHE A 76 6.84 2.79 -6.83
CA PHE A 76 6.08 2.06 -7.84
C PHE A 76 4.73 1.63 -7.27
N ILE A 77 3.64 1.91 -7.97
CA ILE A 77 2.30 1.47 -7.62
C ILE A 77 2.00 0.18 -8.38
N ALA A 78 1.78 -0.90 -7.64
CA ALA A 78 1.51 -2.21 -8.21
C ALA A 78 0.10 -2.29 -8.79
N ASP A 79 -0.02 -2.86 -9.99
CA ASP A 79 -1.28 -3.39 -10.49
C ASP A 79 -1.39 -4.87 -10.14
N ILE A 80 -2.33 -5.19 -9.26
CA ILE A 80 -2.59 -6.56 -8.79
C ILE A 80 -3.61 -7.27 -9.68
N TYR A 81 -4.60 -6.54 -10.21
CA TYR A 81 -5.73 -7.14 -10.90
C TYR A 81 -5.44 -7.35 -12.39
N GLY A 82 -4.69 -6.45 -13.01
CA GLY A 82 -4.39 -6.48 -14.42
C GLY A 82 -5.50 -5.94 -15.30
N GLU A 83 -5.12 -5.65 -16.54
CA GLU A 83 -6.00 -5.09 -17.54
C GLU A 83 -7.29 -5.92 -17.67
N GLY A 84 -8.42 -5.23 -17.74
CA GLY A 84 -9.76 -5.82 -17.84
C GLY A 84 -10.36 -6.34 -16.53
N ASN A 85 -9.63 -6.33 -15.41
CA ASN A 85 -10.06 -6.94 -14.14
C ASN A 85 -10.22 -5.96 -12.97
N TYR A 86 -10.18 -4.65 -13.24
CA TYR A 86 -10.33 -3.63 -12.20
C TYR A 86 -11.76 -3.60 -11.65
N PRO A 87 -11.95 -3.71 -10.33
CA PRO A 87 -13.26 -3.62 -9.71
C PRO A 87 -13.95 -2.28 -9.94
N LYS A 88 -15.25 -2.31 -10.25
CA LYS A 88 -16.07 -1.10 -10.42
C LYS A 88 -16.90 -0.76 -9.17
N ASN A 89 -17.04 -1.71 -8.26
CA ASN A 89 -17.85 -1.59 -7.05
C ASN A 89 -17.34 -2.54 -5.96
N SER A 90 -17.86 -2.40 -4.74
CA SER A 90 -17.45 -3.20 -3.57
C SER A 90 -17.69 -4.70 -3.73
N THR A 91 -18.71 -5.13 -4.48
CA THR A 91 -18.98 -6.55 -4.73
C THR A 91 -17.89 -7.17 -5.59
N GLU A 92 -17.52 -6.51 -6.69
CA GLU A 92 -16.41 -6.93 -7.55
C GLU A 92 -15.08 -6.88 -6.79
N ALA A 93 -14.87 -5.84 -5.97
CA ALA A 93 -13.65 -5.69 -5.18
C ALA A 93 -13.52 -6.81 -4.14
N GLY A 94 -14.61 -7.15 -3.45
CA GLY A 94 -14.65 -8.28 -2.53
C GLY A 94 -14.32 -9.61 -3.22
N LYS A 95 -14.86 -9.84 -4.42
CA LYS A 95 -14.56 -11.04 -5.22
C LYS A 95 -13.09 -11.10 -5.63
N GLN A 96 -12.55 -10.02 -6.20
CA GLN A 96 -11.17 -9.98 -6.71
C GLN A 96 -10.14 -10.01 -5.58
N ALA A 97 -10.31 -9.19 -4.54
CA ALA A 97 -9.44 -9.23 -3.37
C ALA A 97 -9.53 -10.58 -2.64
N GLY A 98 -10.74 -11.15 -2.54
CA GLY A 98 -10.97 -12.48 -1.98
C GLY A 98 -10.23 -13.58 -2.73
N PHE A 99 -10.20 -13.52 -4.07
CA PHE A 99 -9.39 -14.45 -4.87
C PHE A 99 -7.92 -14.40 -4.45
N TYR A 100 -7.30 -13.23 -4.41
CA TYR A 100 -5.87 -13.10 -4.07
C TYR A 100 -5.56 -13.41 -2.60
N LYS A 101 -6.48 -13.13 -1.67
CA LYS A 101 -6.35 -13.54 -0.26
C LYS A 101 -6.33 -15.07 -0.10
N ASN A 102 -7.09 -15.77 -0.93
CA ASN A 102 -7.17 -17.25 -0.90
C ASN A 102 -6.16 -17.93 -1.85
N ASN A 103 -5.57 -17.19 -2.78
CA ASN A 103 -4.56 -17.67 -3.73
C ASN A 103 -3.27 -16.86 -3.56
N VAL A 104 -2.68 -16.96 -2.36
CA VAL A 104 -1.55 -16.11 -1.96
C VAL A 104 -0.34 -16.22 -2.89
N ALA A 105 -0.11 -17.38 -3.51
CA ALA A 105 0.97 -17.57 -4.48
C ALA A 105 0.81 -16.68 -5.73
N ASP A 106 -0.41 -16.53 -6.25
CA ASP A 106 -0.70 -15.59 -7.33
C ASP A 106 -0.49 -14.15 -6.86
N TYR A 107 -0.89 -13.83 -5.63
CA TYR A 107 -0.69 -12.49 -5.10
C TYR A 107 0.80 -12.15 -4.96
N HIS A 108 1.61 -13.05 -4.39
CA HIS A 108 3.06 -12.90 -4.29
C HIS A 108 3.69 -12.69 -5.65
N ARG A 109 3.23 -13.42 -6.68
CA ARG A 109 3.75 -13.27 -8.04
C ARG A 109 3.42 -11.90 -8.65
N ARG A 110 2.20 -11.39 -8.45
CA ARG A 110 1.85 -10.01 -8.87
C ARG A 110 2.74 -8.97 -8.20
N ILE A 111 2.98 -9.14 -6.89
CA ILE A 111 3.83 -8.25 -6.11
C ILE A 111 5.28 -8.31 -6.58
N GLN A 112 5.82 -9.51 -6.82
CA GLN A 112 7.19 -9.68 -7.30
C GLN A 112 7.40 -9.04 -8.67
N LEU A 113 6.45 -9.16 -9.59
CA LEU A 113 6.53 -8.50 -10.90
C LEU A 113 6.58 -6.97 -10.75
N ALA A 114 5.84 -6.40 -9.79
CA ALA A 114 5.88 -4.97 -9.51
C ALA A 114 7.19 -4.55 -8.82
N LEU A 115 7.74 -5.37 -7.92
CA LEU A 115 9.09 -5.18 -7.37
C LEU A 115 10.14 -5.12 -8.49
N ASP A 116 10.07 -6.02 -9.46
CA ASP A 116 11.01 -6.03 -10.59
C ASP A 116 10.95 -4.72 -11.40
N GLN A 117 9.76 -4.13 -11.56
CA GLN A 117 9.62 -2.82 -12.22
C GLN A 117 10.18 -1.68 -11.36
N LEU A 118 9.99 -1.73 -10.04
CA LEU A 118 10.61 -0.77 -9.13
C LEU A 118 12.15 -0.81 -9.25
N LEU A 119 12.75 -2.01 -9.31
CA LEU A 119 14.20 -2.15 -9.52
C LEU A 119 14.64 -1.61 -10.89
N LYS A 120 13.91 -1.94 -11.96
CA LYS A 120 14.17 -1.40 -13.32
C LYS A 120 14.08 0.13 -13.38
N SER A 121 13.31 0.76 -12.48
CA SER A 121 13.21 2.22 -12.42
C SER A 121 14.48 2.90 -11.90
N GLY A 122 15.39 2.14 -11.26
CA GLY A 122 16.66 2.60 -10.71
C GLY A 122 16.81 2.41 -9.20
N ALA A 123 15.82 1.80 -8.54
CA ALA A 123 15.86 1.53 -7.11
C ALA A 123 16.94 0.49 -6.76
N ASN A 124 17.60 0.70 -5.62
CA ASN A 124 18.57 -0.24 -5.08
C ASN A 124 17.87 -1.44 -4.46
N LYS A 125 18.18 -2.65 -4.95
CA LYS A 125 17.61 -3.93 -4.49
C LYS A 125 17.78 -4.20 -3.00
N ASP A 126 18.79 -3.61 -2.36
CA ASP A 126 19.08 -3.80 -0.94
C ASP A 126 18.44 -2.71 -0.07
N LYS A 127 17.63 -1.82 -0.66
CA LYS A 127 17.01 -0.66 0.00
C LYS A 127 15.53 -0.55 -0.39
N ILE A 128 14.82 -1.67 -0.29
CA ILE A 128 13.40 -1.78 -0.69
C ILE A 128 12.49 -1.91 0.52
N VAL A 129 11.39 -1.15 0.51
CA VAL A 129 10.27 -1.31 1.45
C VAL A 129 8.98 -1.52 0.66
N VAL A 130 8.08 -2.35 1.18
CA VAL A 130 6.73 -2.51 0.62
C VAL A 130 5.72 -1.95 1.58
N ILE A 131 4.87 -1.05 1.10
CA ILE A 131 3.73 -0.55 1.87
C ILE A 131 2.43 -0.96 1.22
N GLY A 132 1.37 -1.02 2.00
CA GLY A 132 0.04 -1.18 1.43
C GLY A 132 -1.07 -0.74 2.35
N TYR A 133 -2.23 -0.51 1.74
CA TYR A 133 -3.42 0.03 2.38
C TYR A 133 -4.56 -0.98 2.27
N CYS A 134 -5.30 -1.26 3.35
CA CYS A 134 -6.44 -2.19 3.33
C CYS A 134 -6.02 -3.58 2.77
N PHE A 135 -6.55 -3.99 1.62
CA PHE A 135 -6.13 -5.19 0.91
C PHE A 135 -4.62 -5.20 0.61
N GLY A 136 -4.07 -4.08 0.15
CA GLY A 136 -2.64 -3.93 -0.03
C GLY A 136 -1.84 -4.04 1.28
N GLY A 137 -2.41 -3.64 2.42
CA GLY A 137 -1.78 -3.81 3.73
C GLY A 137 -1.70 -5.28 4.13
N THR A 138 -2.73 -6.06 3.80
CA THR A 138 -2.68 -7.54 3.87
C THR A 138 -1.54 -8.06 2.97
N GLY A 139 -1.45 -7.54 1.74
CA GLY A 139 -0.37 -7.86 0.80
C GLY A 139 1.04 -7.54 1.32
N ALA A 140 1.21 -6.45 2.06
CA ALA A 140 2.50 -6.09 2.64
C ALA A 140 2.95 -7.13 3.69
N LEU A 141 2.03 -7.64 4.51
CA LEU A 141 2.33 -8.75 5.43
C LEU A 141 2.62 -10.04 4.66
N GLU A 142 1.94 -10.28 3.55
CA GLU A 142 2.22 -11.40 2.66
C GLU A 142 3.62 -11.36 2.06
N VAL A 143 4.17 -10.18 1.74
CA VAL A 143 5.56 -10.02 1.32
C VAL A 143 6.54 -10.51 2.39
N ALA A 144 6.31 -10.14 3.65
CA ALA A 144 7.14 -10.58 4.76
C ALA A 144 7.06 -12.10 4.97
N ARG A 145 5.85 -12.65 4.93
CA ARG A 145 5.60 -14.11 5.06
C ARG A 145 6.18 -14.91 3.90
N ALA A 146 6.23 -14.34 2.69
CA ALA A 146 6.82 -14.96 1.52
C ALA A 146 8.36 -14.88 1.50
N GLY A 147 8.96 -14.10 2.42
CA GLY A 147 10.40 -13.91 2.48
C GLY A 147 10.98 -13.19 1.26
N LEU A 148 10.19 -12.32 0.62
CA LEU A 148 10.70 -11.52 -0.51
C LEU A 148 11.83 -10.59 -0.03
N ASN A 149 12.80 -10.31 -0.90
CA ASN A 149 14.00 -9.55 -0.57
C ASN A 149 13.70 -8.05 -0.38
N VAL A 150 13.22 -7.69 0.81
CA VAL A 150 12.88 -6.31 1.20
C VAL A 150 13.39 -6.05 2.63
N LYS A 151 13.71 -4.79 2.93
CA LYS A 151 14.18 -4.36 4.26
C LYS A 151 13.06 -4.27 5.28
N GLY A 152 11.87 -3.92 4.83
CA GLY A 152 10.70 -3.88 5.69
C GLY A 152 9.39 -3.82 4.93
N VAL A 153 8.30 -4.05 5.67
CA VAL A 153 6.94 -3.96 5.19
C VAL A 153 6.09 -3.10 6.11
N VAL A 154 5.14 -2.36 5.54
CA VAL A 154 4.25 -1.47 6.30
C VAL A 154 2.80 -1.70 5.89
N SER A 155 1.99 -2.13 6.85
CA SER A 155 0.55 -2.33 6.67
C SER A 155 -0.23 -1.16 7.27
N PHE A 156 -0.94 -0.41 6.42
CA PHE A 156 -1.91 0.59 6.84
C PHE A 156 -3.29 -0.04 6.80
N HIS A 157 -3.96 -0.12 7.97
CA HIS A 157 -5.30 -0.68 8.14
C HIS A 157 -5.54 -1.97 7.34
N GLY A 158 -4.53 -2.84 7.24
CA GLY A 158 -4.65 -4.11 6.54
C GLY A 158 -5.22 -5.21 7.43
N GLY A 159 -5.85 -6.20 6.80
CA GLY A 159 -6.12 -7.47 7.46
C GLY A 159 -4.82 -8.14 7.88
N LEU A 160 -4.83 -8.76 9.07
CA LEU A 160 -3.66 -9.35 9.70
C LEU A 160 -3.62 -10.87 9.54
N GLY A 161 -4.74 -11.48 9.19
CA GLY A 161 -4.88 -12.92 9.07
C GLY A 161 -3.97 -13.57 8.03
N LYS A 162 -3.75 -14.86 8.22
CA LYS A 162 -3.19 -15.81 7.26
C LYS A 162 -4.02 -17.09 7.29
N ALA A 163 -3.86 -17.95 6.30
CA ALA A 163 -4.40 -19.30 6.35
C ALA A 163 -3.85 -20.06 7.58
N GLU A 164 -4.72 -20.81 8.27
CA GLU A 164 -4.38 -21.47 9.54
C GLU A 164 -3.27 -22.51 9.36
N GLU A 165 -3.35 -23.27 8.27
CA GLU A 165 -2.41 -24.32 7.87
C GLU A 165 -1.05 -23.80 7.40
N ARG A 166 -0.90 -22.48 7.20
CA ARG A 166 0.35 -21.91 6.73
C ARG A 166 1.45 -22.06 7.77
N ILE A 167 2.52 -22.76 7.39
CA ILE A 167 3.73 -22.93 8.17
C ILE A 167 4.33 -21.55 8.51
N ILE A 168 4.68 -21.37 9.78
CA ILE A 168 5.38 -20.18 10.26
C ILE A 168 6.88 -20.41 10.04
N SER A 169 7.48 -19.58 9.19
CA SER A 169 8.92 -19.52 8.98
C SER A 169 9.49 -18.22 9.57
N GLU A 170 10.81 -18.13 9.68
CA GLU A 170 11.48 -16.90 10.10
C GLU A 170 11.10 -15.73 9.17
N ILE A 171 10.69 -14.60 9.75
CA ILE A 171 10.43 -13.35 9.03
C ILE A 171 11.65 -12.44 9.19
N LYS A 172 12.33 -12.17 8.08
CA LYS A 172 13.54 -11.33 8.04
C LYS A 172 13.27 -9.83 7.85
N PRO A 173 12.31 -9.39 7.01
CA PRO A 173 11.98 -7.97 6.91
C PRO A 173 11.43 -7.43 8.23
N LYS A 174 11.77 -6.18 8.57
CA LYS A 174 11.12 -5.47 9.68
C LYS A 174 9.64 -5.22 9.34
N VAL A 175 8.75 -5.31 10.32
CA VAL A 175 7.30 -5.22 10.11
C VAL A 175 6.72 -4.05 10.91
N LEU A 176 6.03 -3.14 10.23
CA LEU A 176 5.25 -2.08 10.88
C LEU A 176 3.77 -2.22 10.53
N VAL A 177 2.91 -2.30 11.55
CA VAL A 177 1.46 -2.31 11.42
C VAL A 177 0.88 -1.02 11.99
N LEU A 178 0.11 -0.30 11.17
CA LEU A 178 -0.51 0.97 11.48
C LEU A 178 -2.02 0.74 11.49
N HIS A 179 -2.58 0.56 12.68
CA HIS A 179 -3.91 -0.03 12.88
C HIS A 179 -4.89 0.98 13.50
N GLY A 180 -6.13 1.01 12.99
CA GLY A 180 -7.20 1.76 13.63
C GLY A 180 -7.65 1.02 14.88
N ALA A 181 -7.67 1.68 16.04
CA ALA A 181 -7.99 1.00 17.30
C ALA A 181 -9.45 0.49 17.37
N ASP A 182 -10.32 1.05 16.54
CA ASP A 182 -11.75 0.75 16.52
C ASP A 182 -12.13 0.03 15.20
N ASP A 183 -11.18 -0.52 14.44
CA ASP A 183 -11.43 -1.21 13.17
C ASP A 183 -12.24 -2.51 13.40
N PRO A 184 -13.52 -2.58 12.96
CA PRO A 184 -14.36 -3.74 13.22
C PRO A 184 -14.07 -4.93 12.28
N PHE A 185 -13.27 -4.74 11.22
CA PHE A 185 -12.97 -5.80 10.25
C PHE A 185 -11.77 -6.66 10.67
N VAL A 186 -11.04 -6.28 11.71
CA VAL A 186 -9.95 -7.06 12.29
C VAL A 186 -10.32 -7.39 13.73
N SER A 187 -10.67 -8.66 13.98
CA SER A 187 -11.09 -9.09 15.32
C SER A 187 -9.91 -9.14 16.32
N GLU A 188 -10.20 -9.04 17.62
CA GLU A 188 -9.19 -9.24 18.68
C GLU A 188 -8.48 -10.59 18.56
N LYS A 189 -9.21 -11.64 18.14
CA LYS A 189 -8.63 -12.96 17.88
C LYS A 189 -7.59 -12.90 16.77
N GLU A 190 -7.86 -12.17 15.70
CA GLU A 190 -6.94 -12.00 14.57
C GLU A 190 -5.71 -11.20 14.97
N ILE A 191 -5.89 -10.12 15.76
CA ILE A 191 -4.79 -9.35 16.34
C ILE A 191 -3.89 -10.25 17.18
N PHE A 192 -4.46 -11.02 18.11
CA PHE A 192 -3.71 -11.92 18.96
C PHE A 192 -2.97 -13.00 18.16
N ALA A 193 -3.63 -13.58 17.15
CA ALA A 193 -3.02 -14.57 16.27
C ALA A 193 -1.83 -13.99 15.49
N PHE A 194 -1.96 -12.77 14.99
CA PHE A 194 -0.87 -12.06 14.32
C PHE A 194 0.31 -11.79 15.26
N GLN A 195 0.07 -11.28 16.47
CA GLN A 195 1.14 -11.04 17.46
C GLN A 195 1.87 -12.34 17.80
N LYS A 196 1.13 -13.44 17.97
CA LYS A 196 1.71 -14.77 18.17
C LYS A 196 2.55 -15.20 16.96
N GLU A 197 2.05 -15.04 15.75
CA GLU A 197 2.78 -15.34 14.51
C GLU A 197 4.10 -14.56 14.42
N MET A 198 4.08 -13.25 14.71
CA MET A 198 5.28 -12.42 14.67
C MET A 198 6.32 -12.87 15.71
N LYS A 199 5.87 -13.26 16.91
CA LYS A 199 6.73 -13.83 17.95
C LYS A 199 7.32 -15.18 17.51
N ASP A 200 6.49 -16.09 17.01
CA ASP A 200 6.92 -17.43 16.61
C ASP A 200 7.87 -17.40 15.40
N SER A 201 7.69 -16.44 14.49
CA SER A 201 8.56 -16.19 13.34
C SER A 201 9.83 -15.40 13.67
N LYS A 202 10.01 -14.97 14.94
CA LYS A 202 11.13 -14.13 15.39
C LYS A 202 11.23 -12.80 14.62
N ALA A 203 10.11 -12.30 14.10
CA ALA A 203 10.06 -11.03 13.39
C ALA A 203 10.48 -9.88 14.32
N ASP A 204 11.14 -8.87 13.75
CA ASP A 204 11.24 -7.55 14.37
C ASP A 204 10.02 -6.72 13.92
N TRP A 205 9.09 -6.47 14.85
CA TRP A 205 7.80 -5.91 14.51
C TRP A 205 7.31 -4.85 15.50
N GLN A 206 6.52 -3.92 14.97
CA GLN A 206 5.79 -2.90 15.71
C GLN A 206 4.34 -2.87 15.24
N MET A 207 3.40 -2.66 16.17
CA MET A 207 2.01 -2.38 15.87
C MET A 207 1.55 -1.16 16.66
N ILE A 208 1.07 -0.15 15.95
CA ILE A 208 0.63 1.12 16.53
C ILE A 208 -0.87 1.26 16.32
N TYR A 209 -1.57 1.52 17.41
CA TYR A 209 -3.02 1.72 17.43
C TYR A 209 -3.36 3.22 17.44
N TYR A 210 -4.29 3.62 16.57
CA TYR A 210 -4.81 4.99 16.54
C TYR A 210 -6.23 5.01 17.10
N SER A 211 -6.39 5.58 18.30
CA SER A 211 -7.71 5.76 18.94
C SER A 211 -8.66 6.56 18.05
N GLY A 212 -9.93 6.15 18.00
CA GLY A 212 -10.97 6.82 17.21
C GLY A 212 -10.90 6.53 15.71
N ALA A 213 -9.95 5.69 15.26
CA ALA A 213 -9.80 5.34 13.87
C ALA A 213 -10.34 3.94 13.61
N VAL A 214 -11.18 3.83 12.59
CA VAL A 214 -11.69 2.57 12.06
C VAL A 214 -10.90 2.20 10.79
N HIS A 215 -11.41 1.27 9.99
CA HIS A 215 -10.79 0.89 8.73
C HIS A 215 -10.67 2.05 7.74
N SER A 216 -9.72 1.98 6.79
CA SER A 216 -9.53 3.00 5.76
C SER A 216 -9.27 4.42 6.28
N PHE A 217 -8.71 4.57 7.49
CA PHE A 217 -8.49 5.87 8.13
C PHE A 217 -7.60 6.85 7.35
N THR A 218 -6.84 6.39 6.35
CA THR A 218 -6.02 7.24 5.46
C THR A 218 -6.78 7.72 4.21
N ASN A 219 -7.95 7.16 3.92
CA ASN A 219 -8.68 7.44 2.69
C ASN A 219 -9.74 8.53 2.89
N LYS A 220 -9.43 9.76 2.46
CA LYS A 220 -10.35 10.92 2.52
C LYS A 220 -11.71 10.68 1.85
N LYS A 221 -11.79 9.78 0.86
CA LYS A 221 -13.04 9.45 0.17
C LYS A 221 -13.92 8.45 0.92
N ALA A 222 -13.46 7.88 2.04
CA ALA A 222 -14.24 6.96 2.87
C ALA A 222 -15.34 7.66 3.71
N GLY A 223 -15.42 9.00 3.66
CA GLY A 223 -16.27 9.77 4.58
C GLY A 223 -15.66 9.80 5.99
N ASN A 224 -16.37 10.33 6.98
CA ASN A 224 -15.89 10.47 8.37
C ASN A 224 -16.87 9.87 9.39
N ASP A 225 -17.77 9.01 8.95
CA ASP A 225 -18.76 8.32 9.80
C ASP A 225 -18.22 6.97 10.27
N ASN A 226 -17.62 6.96 11.46
CA ASN A 226 -17.07 5.73 12.06
C ASN A 226 -18.10 4.60 12.23
N SER A 227 -19.41 4.89 12.28
CA SER A 227 -20.44 3.85 12.43
C SER A 227 -20.52 2.90 11.22
N LYS A 228 -19.92 3.29 10.08
CA LYS A 228 -19.80 2.43 8.88
C LYS A 228 -18.66 1.41 8.99
N GLY A 229 -17.80 1.51 10.01
CA GLY A 229 -16.61 0.68 10.18
C GLY A 229 -15.45 1.02 9.25
N ALA A 230 -15.67 1.86 8.24
CA ALA A 230 -14.62 2.42 7.39
C ALA A 230 -14.86 3.93 7.22
N ALA A 231 -13.88 4.74 7.61
CA ALA A 231 -13.97 6.19 7.60
C ALA A 231 -12.57 6.81 7.70
N TYR A 232 -12.39 7.96 7.07
CA TYR A 232 -11.23 8.83 7.19
C TYR A 232 -11.10 9.38 8.61
N ASN A 233 -9.87 9.35 9.14
CA ASN A 233 -9.51 10.01 10.38
C ASN A 233 -8.20 10.78 10.17
N GLU A 234 -8.29 12.11 10.08
CA GLU A 234 -7.16 12.99 9.75
C GLU A 234 -5.98 12.87 10.73
N LEU A 235 -6.24 12.69 12.03
CA LEU A 235 -5.19 12.55 13.03
C LEU A 235 -4.47 11.22 12.88
N ALA A 236 -5.21 10.13 12.68
CA ALA A 236 -4.63 8.81 12.45
C ALA A 236 -3.84 8.78 11.14
N ASP A 237 -4.36 9.36 10.06
CA ASP A 237 -3.66 9.50 8.78
C ASP A 237 -2.30 10.19 8.96
N LYS A 238 -2.29 11.42 9.51
CA LYS A 238 -1.06 12.18 9.74
C LYS A 238 -0.07 11.46 10.65
N ARG A 239 -0.53 10.92 11.78
CA ARG A 239 0.35 10.22 12.76
C ARG A 239 0.93 8.95 12.15
N SER A 240 0.11 8.18 11.44
CA SER A 240 0.56 6.94 10.79
C SER A 240 1.62 7.22 9.74
N PHE A 241 1.49 8.31 8.98
CA PHE A 241 2.50 8.72 8.02
C PHE A 241 3.80 9.14 8.70
N VAL A 242 3.74 9.88 9.83
CA VAL A 242 4.94 10.22 10.61
C VAL A 242 5.67 8.97 11.12
N HIS A 243 4.94 7.99 11.67
CA HIS A 243 5.55 6.74 12.11
C HIS A 243 6.15 5.94 10.96
N PHE A 244 5.47 5.92 9.81
CA PHE A 244 6.00 5.35 8.58
C PHE A 244 7.33 6.01 8.16
N LEU A 245 7.41 7.34 8.14
CA LEU A 245 8.66 8.03 7.80
C LEU A 245 9.78 7.74 8.82
N SER A 246 9.44 7.65 10.10
CA SER A 246 10.40 7.25 11.14
C SER A 246 10.96 5.84 10.88
N PHE A 247 10.08 4.91 10.49
CA PHE A 247 10.45 3.55 10.14
C PHE A 247 11.34 3.51 8.90
N LEU A 248 11.01 4.26 7.84
CA LEU A 248 11.87 4.36 6.66
C LEU A 248 13.28 4.85 7.02
N LYS A 249 13.39 5.90 7.86
CA LYS A 249 14.67 6.47 8.28
C LYS A 249 15.54 5.47 9.05
N GLU A 250 14.93 4.53 9.77
CA GLU A 250 15.67 3.51 10.50
C GLU A 250 16.30 2.45 9.55
N ILE A 251 15.59 2.09 8.48
CA ILE A 251 15.90 0.87 7.71
C ILE A 251 16.47 1.11 6.30
N LEU A 252 16.35 2.34 5.78
CA LEU A 252 16.85 2.77 4.47
C LEU A 252 18.03 3.72 4.62
#